data_AF-A0A256B7N2-F1
#
_entry.id   AF-A0A256B7N2-F1
#
_cell.length_a   1.000
_cell.length_b   1.000
_cell.length_c   1.000
_cell.angle_alpha   90.00
_cell.angle_beta   90.00
_cell.angle_gamma   90.00
#
_symmetry.space_group_name_H-M   'P 1'
#
loop_
_entity.id
_entity.type
_entity.pdbx_description
1 polymer ?
#
loop_
_entity_poly.entity_id
_entity_poly.type
_entity_poly.pdbx_seq_one_letter_code
_entity_poly.pdbx_strand_id
1 'polypeptide(L)'
;MIIEIVDKLIDRCLQLINHRKEQNQEIYSDFITPIMSSFEELHQGYVESFNLYRELIQSIDYLMDLSHPVFERIRRDSLLSSELRAKTAALNSFDSDPIVGSFVRAITLYVLGQEQYNAVILNGYRPTTNASRERITMGLREVVNLSTSDEDKRHRSLAIIDEMIVEKQGEHFYIMSEFSKLKVKLLNPTLKSRN
;
A
#
# COMPACT_ATOMS: atom_id res chain seq x y z
N MET A 1 -10.20 26.41 -49.81
CA MET A 1 -8.85 25.81 -49.80
C MET A 1 -8.07 26.05 -48.51
N ILE A 2 -7.63 27.27 -48.14
CA ILE A 2 -6.92 27.48 -46.85
C ILE A 2 -7.85 27.24 -45.65
N ILE A 3 -9.08 27.74 -45.71
CA ILE A 3 -10.10 27.55 -44.65
C ILE A 3 -10.38 26.06 -44.43
N GLU A 4 -10.60 25.28 -45.50
CA GLU A 4 -10.84 23.82 -45.40
C GLU A 4 -9.66 23.03 -44.82
N ILE A 5 -8.42 23.48 -45.04
CA ILE A 5 -7.23 22.85 -44.46
C ILE A 5 -7.16 23.15 -42.95
N VAL A 6 -7.46 24.39 -42.56
CA VAL A 6 -7.52 24.80 -41.15
C VAL A 6 -8.64 24.04 -40.41
N ASP A 7 -9.82 23.92 -41.01
CA ASP A 7 -10.95 23.18 -40.43
C ASP A 7 -10.58 21.70 -40.23
N LYS A 8 -9.96 21.05 -41.22
CA LYS A 8 -9.48 19.67 -41.10
C LYS A 8 -8.43 19.49 -40.01
N LEU A 9 -7.53 20.46 -39.84
CA LEU A 9 -6.53 20.42 -38.76
C LEU A 9 -7.19 20.54 -37.38
N ILE A 10 -8.16 21.45 -37.24
CA ILE A 10 -8.94 21.59 -36.00
C ILE A 10 -9.67 20.27 -35.68
N ASP A 11 -10.34 19.67 -36.66
CA ASP A 11 -11.04 18.39 -36.49
C ASP A 11 -10.10 17.27 -36.05
N ARG A 12 -8.91 17.17 -36.66
CA ARG A 12 -7.89 16.18 -36.26
C ARG A 12 -7.37 16.43 -34.85
N CYS A 13 -7.17 17.68 -34.46
CA CYS A 13 -6.81 18.02 -33.09
C CYS A 13 -7.91 17.63 -32.09
N LEU A 14 -9.18 17.88 -32.42
CA LEU A 14 -10.32 17.48 -31.58
C LEU A 14 -10.44 15.96 -31.45
N GLN A 15 -10.25 15.22 -32.55
CA GLN A 15 -10.24 13.75 -32.52
C GLN A 15 -9.12 13.21 -31.61
N LEU A 16 -7.90 13.77 -31.70
CA LEU A 16 -6.79 13.38 -30.83
C LEU A 16 -7.08 13.68 -29.35
N ILE A 17 -7.72 14.82 -29.05
CA ILE A 17 -8.11 15.18 -27.68
C ILE A 17 -9.16 14.20 -27.14
N ASN A 18 -10.19 13.88 -27.93
CA ASN A 18 -11.24 12.95 -27.52
C ASN A 18 -10.68 11.54 -27.31
N HIS A 19 -9.86 11.06 -28.23
CA HIS A 19 -9.22 9.74 -28.10
C HIS A 19 -8.36 9.64 -26.83
N ARG A 20 -7.59 10.69 -26.51
CA ARG A 20 -6.81 10.74 -25.27
C ARG A 20 -7.71 10.73 -24.02
N LYS A 21 -8.86 11.41 -24.07
CA LYS A 21 -9.82 11.43 -22.96
C LYS A 21 -10.42 10.04 -22.73
N GLU A 22 -10.77 9.33 -23.79
CA GLU A 22 -11.27 7.95 -23.74
C GLU A 22 -10.21 7.01 -23.15
N GLN A 23 -8.98 7.06 -23.67
CA GLN A 23 -7.87 6.26 -23.13
C GLN A 23 -7.60 6.52 -21.63
N ASN A 24 -7.65 7.79 -21.20
CA ASN A 24 -7.48 8.12 -19.79
C ASN A 24 -8.63 7.58 -18.92
N GLN A 25 -9.86 7.57 -19.45
CA GLN A 25 -11.01 7.00 -18.76
C GLN A 25 -10.88 5.49 -18.63
N GLU A 26 -10.45 4.80 -19.68
CA GLU A 26 -10.18 3.36 -19.67
C GLU A 26 -9.08 2.99 -18.67
N ILE A 27 -7.94 3.71 -18.66
CA ILE A 27 -6.88 3.49 -17.65
C ILE A 27 -7.44 3.67 -16.24
N TYR A 28 -8.27 4.69 -16.02
CA TYR A 28 -8.86 4.93 -14.70
C TYR A 28 -9.84 3.81 -14.29
N SER A 29 -10.75 3.38 -15.18
CA SER A 29 -11.77 2.38 -14.87
C SER A 29 -11.18 0.96 -14.78
N ASP A 30 -10.29 0.60 -15.69
CA ASP A 30 -9.92 -0.79 -15.91
C ASP A 30 -8.64 -1.16 -15.16
N PHE A 31 -7.83 -0.17 -14.80
CA PHE A 31 -6.55 -0.39 -14.13
C PHE A 31 -6.51 0.25 -12.74
N ILE A 32 -6.74 1.56 -12.63
CA ILE A 32 -6.57 2.26 -11.34
C ILE A 32 -7.64 1.89 -10.32
N THR A 33 -8.92 1.84 -10.74
CA THR A 33 -10.02 1.55 -9.81
C THR A 33 -9.90 0.14 -9.18
N PRO A 34 -9.61 -0.94 -9.93
CA PRO A 34 -9.41 -2.27 -9.35
C PRO A 34 -8.20 -2.35 -8.40
N ILE A 35 -7.09 -1.67 -8.73
CA ILE A 35 -5.91 -1.62 -7.86
C ILE A 35 -6.24 -0.92 -6.55
N MET A 36 -6.92 0.22 -6.61
CA MET A 36 -7.33 0.98 -5.43
C MET A 36 -8.26 0.16 -4.52
N SER A 37 -9.25 -0.52 -5.11
CA SER A 37 -10.15 -1.40 -4.35
C SER A 37 -9.40 -2.56 -3.68
N SER A 38 -8.45 -3.20 -4.38
CA SER A 38 -7.63 -4.27 -3.81
C SER A 38 -6.73 -3.75 -2.68
N PHE A 39 -6.24 -2.52 -2.80
CA PHE A 39 -5.43 -1.88 -1.77
C PHE A 39 -6.26 -1.54 -0.51
N GLU A 40 -7.48 -1.01 -0.67
CA GLU A 40 -8.38 -0.75 0.47
C GLU A 40 -8.70 -2.03 1.24
N GLU A 41 -8.98 -3.13 0.54
CA GLU A 41 -9.20 -4.44 1.15
C GLU A 41 -7.96 -4.90 1.94
N LEU A 42 -6.77 -4.77 1.36
CA LEU A 42 -5.52 -5.11 2.04
C LEU A 42 -5.28 -4.25 3.28
N HIS A 43 -5.50 -2.94 3.18
CA HIS A 43 -5.34 -2.00 4.28
C HIS A 43 -6.29 -2.34 5.44
N GLN A 44 -7.57 -2.52 5.14
CA GLN A 44 -8.58 -2.88 6.12
C GLN A 44 -8.22 -4.20 6.81
N GLY A 45 -7.79 -5.20 6.04
CA GLY A 45 -7.33 -6.48 6.58
C GLY A 45 -6.12 -6.35 7.52
N TYR A 46 -5.20 -5.40 7.27
CA TYR A 46 -4.11 -5.10 8.21
C TYR A 46 -4.59 -4.47 9.50
N VAL A 47 -5.44 -3.45 9.42
CA VAL A 47 -5.98 -2.77 10.61
C VAL A 47 -6.75 -3.74 11.49
N GLU A 48 -7.60 -4.58 10.90
CA GLU A 48 -8.33 -5.63 11.61
C GLU A 48 -7.38 -6.62 12.28
N SER A 49 -6.38 -7.11 11.54
CA SER A 49 -5.38 -8.03 12.10
C SER A 49 -4.64 -7.42 13.29
N PHE A 50 -4.21 -6.16 13.19
CA PHE A 50 -3.45 -5.50 14.24
C PHE A 50 -4.29 -5.24 15.49
N ASN A 51 -5.56 -4.88 15.32
CA ASN A 51 -6.50 -4.78 16.43
C ASN A 51 -6.67 -6.14 17.14
N LEU A 52 -6.78 -7.24 16.38
CA LEU A 52 -6.83 -8.58 16.98
C LEU A 52 -5.52 -8.94 17.72
N TYR A 53 -4.36 -8.52 17.23
CA TYR A 53 -3.09 -8.74 17.95
C TYR A 53 -3.07 -7.98 19.27
N ARG A 54 -3.56 -6.74 19.24
CA ARG A 54 -3.71 -5.89 20.42
C ARG A 54 -4.62 -6.54 21.45
N GLU A 55 -5.79 -7.03 21.04
CA GLU A 55 -6.72 -7.75 21.91
C GLU A 55 -6.10 -9.01 22.53
N LEU A 56 -5.36 -9.80 21.74
CA LEU A 56 -4.66 -10.99 22.24
C LEU A 56 -3.60 -10.64 23.28
N ILE A 57 -2.82 -9.57 23.07
CA ILE A 57 -1.79 -9.12 24.02
C ILE A 57 -2.42 -8.57 25.31
N GLN A 58 -3.58 -7.91 25.21
CA GLN A 58 -4.33 -7.39 26.35
C GLN A 58 -4.95 -8.48 27.22
N SER A 59 -5.26 -9.65 26.65
CA SER A 59 -5.76 -10.78 27.42
C SER A 59 -4.72 -11.24 28.44
N ILE A 60 -5.14 -11.32 29.71
CA ILE A 60 -4.32 -11.82 30.81
C ILE A 60 -4.22 -13.36 30.84
N ASP A 61 -4.88 -14.05 29.92
CA ASP A 61 -4.98 -15.51 29.90
C ASP A 61 -3.66 -16.19 29.47
N TYR A 62 -2.73 -15.44 28.88
CA TYR A 62 -1.48 -15.95 28.33
C TYR A 62 -0.30 -15.10 28.76
N LEU A 63 0.79 -15.70 29.27
CA LEU A 63 2.03 -14.97 29.58
C LEU A 63 2.68 -14.41 28.31
N MET A 64 3.29 -13.23 28.41
CA MET A 64 4.08 -12.61 27.33
C MET A 64 5.44 -13.30 27.19
N ASP A 65 5.42 -14.49 26.60
CA ASP A 65 6.59 -15.27 26.20
C ASP A 65 6.50 -15.69 24.72
N LEU A 66 7.49 -16.46 24.24
CA LEU A 66 7.53 -16.93 22.84
C LEU A 66 6.41 -17.91 22.47
N SER A 67 5.67 -18.44 23.44
CA SER A 67 4.50 -19.31 23.23
C SER A 67 3.18 -18.53 23.13
N HIS A 68 3.21 -17.22 23.34
CA HIS A 68 2.00 -16.38 23.27
C HIS A 68 1.28 -16.53 21.92
N PRO A 69 -0.05 -16.73 21.90
CA PRO A 69 -0.81 -17.07 20.68
C PRO A 69 -0.73 -16.01 19.56
N VAL A 70 -0.36 -14.78 19.90
CA VAL A 70 -0.15 -13.69 18.93
C VAL A 70 0.85 -14.07 17.83
N PHE A 71 1.91 -14.82 18.14
CA PHE A 71 2.94 -15.19 17.16
C PHE A 71 2.38 -16.12 16.07
N GLU A 72 1.62 -17.14 16.48
CA GLU A 72 0.98 -18.05 15.54
C GLU A 72 -0.10 -17.32 14.72
N ARG A 73 -0.81 -16.37 15.34
CA ARG A 73 -1.78 -15.55 14.63
C ARG A 73 -1.12 -14.68 13.55
N ILE A 74 -0.06 -13.95 13.89
CA ILE A 74 0.71 -13.13 12.93
C ILE A 74 1.20 -13.99 11.76
N ARG A 75 1.71 -15.19 12.04
CA ARG A 75 2.19 -16.13 11.02
C ARG A 75 1.07 -16.51 10.04
N ARG A 76 -0.12 -16.85 10.54
CA ARG A 76 -1.28 -17.20 9.69
C ARG A 76 -1.73 -16.04 8.82
N ASP A 77 -1.90 -14.87 9.41
CA ASP A 77 -2.39 -13.71 8.67
C ASP A 77 -1.36 -13.23 7.62
N SER A 78 -0.06 -13.42 7.88
CA SER A 78 1.02 -13.16 6.92
C SER A 78 0.90 -14.04 5.66
N LEU A 79 0.44 -15.28 5.81
CA LEU A 79 0.16 -16.18 4.69
C LEU A 79 -1.09 -15.77 3.93
N LEU A 80 -2.15 -15.36 4.64
CA LEU A 80 -3.41 -14.94 4.01
C LEU A 80 -3.23 -13.72 3.11
N SER A 81 -2.38 -12.76 3.50
CA SER A 81 -2.13 -11.59 2.64
C SER A 81 -1.11 -11.84 1.53
N SER A 82 -0.56 -13.06 1.38
CA SER A 82 0.53 -13.32 0.42
C SER A 82 0.15 -13.07 -1.04
N GLU A 83 -1.08 -13.44 -1.44
CA GLU A 83 -1.55 -13.25 -2.82
C GLU A 83 -1.66 -11.77 -3.18
N LEU A 84 -2.29 -10.96 -2.32
CA LEU A 84 -2.41 -9.52 -2.52
C LEU A 84 -1.04 -8.85 -2.62
N ARG A 85 -0.08 -9.27 -1.78
CA ARG A 85 1.30 -8.78 -1.85
C ARG A 85 2.00 -9.18 -3.16
N ALA A 86 1.76 -10.39 -3.66
CA ALA A 86 2.29 -10.84 -4.94
C ALA A 86 1.71 -10.03 -6.12
N LYS A 87 0.40 -9.71 -6.08
CA LYS A 87 -0.24 -8.83 -7.06
C LYS A 87 0.38 -7.43 -7.02
N THR A 88 0.62 -6.86 -5.83
CA THR A 88 1.32 -5.58 -5.70
C THR A 88 2.73 -5.63 -6.25
N ALA A 89 3.50 -6.69 -6.00
CA ALA A 89 4.84 -6.84 -6.54
C ALA A 89 4.87 -6.87 -8.07
N ALA A 90 3.82 -7.42 -8.71
CA ALA A 90 3.67 -7.38 -10.16
C ALA A 90 3.43 -5.96 -10.70
N LEU A 91 2.88 -5.04 -9.90
CA LEU A 91 2.71 -3.64 -10.29
C LEU A 91 4.04 -2.91 -10.41
N ASN A 92 5.13 -3.39 -9.81
CA ASN A 92 6.42 -2.70 -9.81
C ASN A 92 6.97 -2.40 -11.21
N SER A 93 6.56 -3.16 -12.24
CA SER A 93 6.91 -2.85 -13.65
C SER A 93 6.37 -1.50 -14.14
N PHE A 94 5.36 -0.95 -13.46
CA PHE A 94 4.74 0.34 -13.78
C PHE A 94 5.32 1.50 -12.95
N ASP A 95 6.30 1.26 -12.07
CA ASP A 95 6.88 2.31 -11.22
C ASP A 95 7.54 3.45 -12.03
N SER A 96 8.09 3.13 -13.20
CA SER A 96 8.64 4.13 -14.13
C SER A 96 7.61 4.77 -15.08
N ASP A 97 6.33 4.40 -14.97
CA ASP A 97 5.29 4.96 -15.84
C ASP A 97 5.03 6.45 -15.51
N PRO A 98 5.04 7.35 -16.51
CA PRO A 98 4.90 8.80 -16.28
C PRO A 98 3.49 9.22 -15.83
N ILE A 99 2.49 8.34 -15.98
CA ILE A 99 1.11 8.60 -15.61
C ILE A 99 0.84 8.02 -14.23
N VAL A 100 1.09 6.73 -14.04
CA VAL A 100 0.65 5.96 -12.86
C VAL A 100 1.78 5.62 -11.87
N GLY A 101 3.04 5.88 -12.23
CA GLY A 101 4.21 5.41 -11.50
C GLY A 101 4.25 5.84 -10.03
N SER A 102 3.93 7.10 -9.71
CA SER A 102 3.94 7.57 -8.32
C SER A 102 2.93 6.84 -7.43
N PHE A 103 1.73 6.59 -7.95
CA PHE A 103 0.69 5.82 -7.26
C PHE A 103 1.09 4.36 -7.06
N VAL A 104 1.61 3.73 -8.10
CA VAL A 104 2.12 2.34 -8.04
C VAL A 104 3.26 2.22 -7.03
N ARG A 105 4.19 3.18 -7.02
CA ARG A 105 5.29 3.24 -6.06
C ARG A 105 4.78 3.32 -4.63
N ALA A 106 3.80 4.20 -4.37
CA ALA A 106 3.24 4.38 -3.04
C ALA A 106 2.63 3.07 -2.50
N ILE A 107 1.85 2.36 -3.32
CA ILE A 107 1.29 1.05 -2.95
C ILE A 107 2.40 0.02 -2.74
N THR A 108 3.42 0.01 -3.60
CA THR A 108 4.53 -0.93 -3.50
C THR A 108 5.32 -0.72 -2.19
N LEU A 109 5.61 0.53 -1.84
CA LEU A 109 6.27 0.91 -0.59
C LEU A 109 5.42 0.52 0.63
N TYR A 110 4.11 0.74 0.59
CA TYR A 110 3.20 0.34 1.67
C TYR A 110 3.27 -1.16 1.98
N VAL A 111 3.39 -1.98 0.95
CA VAL A 111 3.38 -3.44 1.08
C VAL A 111 4.74 -3.99 1.47
N LEU A 112 5.80 -3.51 0.82
CA LEU A 112 7.15 -4.04 0.99
C LEU A 112 7.94 -3.33 2.10
N GLY A 113 7.54 -2.12 2.48
CA GLY A 113 8.39 -1.22 3.26
C GLY A 113 9.58 -0.69 2.44
N GLN A 114 10.14 0.43 2.90
CA GLN A 114 11.21 1.14 2.21
C GLN A 114 12.47 0.29 1.99
N GLU A 115 12.90 -0.45 3.00
CA GLU A 115 14.14 -1.24 2.96
C GLU A 115 14.06 -2.37 1.93
N GLN A 116 12.94 -3.08 1.89
CA GLN A 116 12.78 -4.20 0.96
C GLN A 116 12.55 -3.70 -0.45
N TYR A 117 11.82 -2.60 -0.64
CA TYR A 117 11.69 -1.93 -1.94
C TYR A 117 13.06 -1.54 -2.51
N ASN A 118 13.93 -0.95 -1.69
CA ASN A 118 15.30 -0.64 -2.10
C ASN A 118 16.08 -1.92 -2.49
N ALA A 119 15.92 -3.01 -1.74
CA ALA A 119 16.53 -4.29 -2.06
C ALA A 119 15.98 -4.93 -3.35
N VAL A 120 14.69 -4.78 -3.65
CA VAL A 120 14.09 -5.23 -4.93
C VAL A 120 14.71 -4.48 -6.10
N ILE A 121 14.80 -3.16 -6.00
CA ILE A 121 15.35 -2.31 -7.05
C ILE A 121 16.83 -2.62 -7.29
N LEU A 122 17.61 -2.75 -6.22
CA LEU A 122 19.06 -2.90 -6.33
C LEU A 122 19.49 -4.33 -6.70
N ASN A 123 18.78 -5.35 -6.21
CA ASN A 123 19.25 -6.74 -6.27
C ASN A 123 18.31 -7.68 -7.06
N GLY A 124 17.19 -7.20 -7.61
CA GLY A 124 16.21 -8.03 -8.31
C GLY A 124 15.54 -9.07 -7.40
N TYR A 125 15.63 -8.89 -6.08
CA TYR A 125 15.11 -9.82 -5.09
C TYR A 125 13.58 -9.80 -5.09
N ARG A 126 12.94 -10.97 -4.97
CA ARG A 126 11.48 -11.07 -4.77
C ARG A 126 11.18 -11.10 -3.27
N PRO A 127 10.68 -10.02 -2.67
CA PRO A 127 10.39 -9.99 -1.26
C PRO A 127 9.17 -10.88 -0.98
N THR A 128 9.38 -11.91 -0.17
CA THR A 128 8.33 -12.77 0.36
C THR A 128 7.71 -12.21 1.64
N THR A 129 8.28 -11.14 2.17
CA THR A 129 8.05 -10.63 3.51
C THR A 129 6.92 -9.61 3.56
N ASN A 130 6.07 -9.76 4.57
CA ASN A 130 5.12 -8.74 4.97
C ASN A 130 5.89 -7.84 5.95
N ALA A 131 6.45 -6.72 5.46
CA ALA A 131 7.39 -5.92 6.24
C ALA A 131 6.83 -5.49 7.61
N SER A 132 5.55 -5.15 7.66
CA SER A 132 4.90 -4.70 8.88
C SER A 132 4.71 -5.83 9.90
N ARG A 133 4.24 -7.00 9.45
CA ARG A 133 4.12 -8.16 10.34
C ARG A 133 5.47 -8.73 10.74
N GLU A 134 6.48 -8.63 9.89
CA GLU A 134 7.86 -8.99 10.24
C GLU A 134 8.39 -8.06 11.33
N ARG A 135 8.23 -6.75 11.18
CA ARG A 135 8.66 -5.75 12.17
C ARG A 135 7.94 -5.96 13.51
N ILE A 136 6.63 -6.19 13.49
CA ILE A 136 5.88 -6.57 14.70
C ILE A 136 6.48 -7.84 15.31
N THR A 137 6.68 -8.90 14.52
CA THR A 137 7.18 -10.19 15.02
C THR A 137 8.56 -10.04 15.67
N MET A 138 9.47 -9.30 15.04
CA MET A 138 10.80 -9.01 15.58
C MET A 138 10.70 -8.21 16.88
N GLY A 139 9.95 -7.11 16.89
CA GLY A 139 9.79 -6.28 18.09
C GLY A 139 9.16 -7.03 19.26
N LEU A 140 8.13 -7.84 19.00
CA LEU A 140 7.54 -8.70 20.03
C LEU A 140 8.54 -9.73 20.57
N ARG A 141 9.34 -10.36 19.69
CA ARG A 141 10.39 -11.30 20.12
C ARG A 141 11.45 -10.64 21.00
N GLU A 142 11.82 -9.41 20.70
CA GLU A 142 12.75 -8.64 21.53
C GLU A 142 12.14 -8.36 22.91
N VAL A 143 10.89 -7.89 22.96
CA VAL A 143 10.19 -7.57 24.20
C VAL A 143 10.01 -8.80 25.10
N VAL A 144 9.58 -9.94 24.56
CA VAL A 144 9.34 -11.14 25.40
C VAL A 144 10.62 -11.71 26.01
N ASN A 145 11.78 -11.46 25.39
CA ASN A 145 13.09 -11.88 25.90
C ASN A 145 13.68 -10.92 26.97
N LEU A 146 13.03 -9.79 27.24
CA LEU A 146 13.47 -8.88 28.31
C LEU A 146 13.30 -9.52 29.69
N SER A 147 14.23 -9.23 30.59
CA SER A 147 14.17 -9.63 32.00
C SER A 147 13.35 -8.63 32.84
N THR A 148 12.10 -8.37 32.44
CA THR A 148 11.17 -7.43 33.10
C THR A 148 9.88 -8.15 33.50
N SER A 149 8.98 -7.43 34.19
CA SER A 149 7.65 -7.96 34.53
C SER A 149 6.82 -8.26 33.27
N ASP A 150 5.85 -9.16 33.39
CA ASP A 150 4.91 -9.48 32.31
C ASP A 150 4.05 -8.27 31.91
N GLU A 151 3.68 -7.44 32.89
CA GLU A 151 2.96 -6.18 32.67
C GLU A 151 3.77 -5.21 31.80
N ASP A 152 5.06 -5.03 32.10
CA ASP A 152 5.95 -4.19 31.29
C ASP A 152 6.09 -4.72 29.85
N LYS A 153 6.16 -6.06 29.70
CA LYS A 153 6.24 -6.70 28.38
C LYS A 153 4.97 -6.45 27.58
N ARG A 154 3.78 -6.57 28.20
CA ARG A 154 2.50 -6.26 27.54
C ARG A 154 2.46 -4.80 27.13
N HIS A 155 2.78 -3.88 28.03
CA HIS A 155 2.76 -2.45 27.75
C HIS A 155 3.64 -2.10 26.54
N ARG A 156 4.88 -2.61 26.51
CA ARG A 156 5.81 -2.42 25.37
C ARG A 156 5.32 -3.09 24.09
N SER A 157 4.75 -4.29 24.20
CA SER A 157 4.20 -5.01 23.04
C SER A 157 3.02 -4.28 22.42
N LEU A 158 2.14 -3.70 23.24
CA LEU A 158 1.03 -2.88 22.76
C LEU A 158 1.52 -1.61 22.06
N ALA A 159 2.54 -0.96 22.60
CA ALA A 159 3.14 0.22 21.96
C ALA A 159 3.65 -0.08 20.53
N ILE A 160 4.25 -1.25 20.31
CA ILE A 160 4.71 -1.69 18.97
C ILE A 160 3.52 -1.84 18.00
N ILE A 161 2.42 -2.43 18.46
CA ILE A 161 1.23 -2.60 17.62
C ILE A 161 0.59 -1.24 17.32
N ASP A 162 0.44 -0.39 18.32
CA ASP A 162 -0.17 0.94 18.19
C ASP A 162 0.67 1.83 17.23
N GLU A 163 2.00 1.79 17.33
CA GLU A 163 2.90 2.48 16.40
C GLU A 163 2.70 2.01 14.96
N MET A 164 2.63 0.69 14.74
CA MET A 164 2.41 0.14 13.40
C MET A 164 1.03 0.51 12.82
N ILE A 165 -0.01 0.57 13.65
CA ILE A 165 -1.34 1.06 13.22
C ILE A 165 -1.24 2.52 12.76
N VAL A 166 -0.58 3.38 13.54
CA VAL A 166 -0.40 4.81 13.19
C VAL A 166 0.39 4.95 11.88
N GLU A 167 1.49 4.21 11.73
CA GLU A 167 2.28 4.20 10.50
C GLU A 167 1.41 3.78 9.30
N LYS A 168 0.65 2.69 9.41
CA LYS A 168 -0.21 2.21 8.32
C LYS A 168 -1.33 3.16 7.96
N GLN A 169 -1.90 3.86 8.93
CA GLN A 169 -2.87 4.91 8.66
C GLN A 169 -2.21 6.08 7.90
N GLY A 170 -1.01 6.50 8.32
CA GLY A 170 -0.24 7.54 7.65
C GLY A 170 0.08 7.20 6.19
N GLU A 171 0.58 6.00 5.92
CA GLU A 171 0.88 5.54 4.56
C GLU A 171 -0.40 5.41 3.70
N HIS A 172 -1.51 4.96 4.31
CA HIS A 172 -2.81 4.91 3.63
C HIS A 172 -3.28 6.30 3.21
N PHE A 173 -3.21 7.30 4.09
CA PHE A 173 -3.54 8.69 3.72
C PHE A 173 -2.68 9.21 2.56
N TYR A 174 -1.39 8.87 2.55
CA TYR A 174 -0.50 9.23 1.45
C TYR A 174 -0.95 8.61 0.12
N ILE A 175 -1.30 7.32 0.11
CA ILE A 175 -1.81 6.63 -1.10
C ILE A 175 -3.13 7.25 -1.58
N MET A 176 -4.05 7.57 -0.66
CA MET A 176 -5.30 8.26 -1.02
C MET A 176 -5.06 9.62 -1.67
N SER A 177 -4.00 10.33 -1.24
CA SER A 177 -3.57 11.58 -1.88
C SER A 177 -3.08 11.35 -3.30
N GLU A 178 -2.23 10.35 -3.52
CA GLU A 178 -1.74 9.98 -4.87
C GLU A 178 -2.86 9.52 -5.79
N PHE A 179 -3.79 8.70 -5.28
CA PHE A 179 -4.99 8.28 -6.01
C PHE A 179 -5.84 9.49 -6.43
N SER A 180 -6.06 10.44 -5.52
CA SER A 180 -6.83 11.66 -5.81
C SER A 180 -6.17 12.53 -6.90
N LYS A 181 -4.84 12.70 -6.84
CA LYS A 181 -4.08 13.41 -7.88
C LYS A 181 -4.20 12.70 -9.24
N LEU A 182 -4.08 11.38 -9.25
CA LEU A 182 -4.18 10.57 -10.46
C LEU A 182 -5.58 10.64 -11.07
N LYS A 183 -6.63 10.57 -10.24
CA LYS A 183 -8.02 10.75 -10.65
C LYS A 183 -8.24 12.09 -11.35
N VAL A 184 -7.73 13.19 -10.79
CA VAL A 184 -7.82 14.52 -11.40
C VAL A 184 -7.07 14.56 -12.73
N LYS A 185 -5.84 14.02 -12.77
CA LYS A 185 -5.00 13.99 -13.98
C LYS A 185 -5.64 13.22 -15.13
N LEU A 186 -6.29 12.09 -14.83
CA LEU A 186 -6.92 11.24 -15.84
C LEU A 186 -8.28 11.77 -16.30
N LEU A 187 -9.15 12.13 -15.34
CA LEU A 187 -10.55 12.48 -15.65
C LEU A 187 -10.76 13.96 -15.98
N ASN A 188 -9.89 14.86 -15.52
CA ASN A 188 -9.99 16.31 -15.72
C ASN A 188 -8.67 16.95 -16.19
N PRO A 189 -8.10 16.52 -17.34
CA PRO A 189 -6.78 16.98 -17.79
C PRO A 189 -6.70 18.47 -18.14
N THR A 190 -7.83 19.18 -18.27
CA THR A 190 -7.89 20.63 -18.54
C THR A 190 -7.71 21.51 -17.31
N LEU A 191 -7.87 20.95 -16.10
CA LEU A 191 -7.52 21.62 -14.86
C LEU A 191 -6.00 21.50 -14.64
N LYS A 192 -5.21 22.35 -15.31
CA LYS A 192 -3.81 22.53 -14.91
C LYS A 192 -3.79 22.84 -13.41
N SER A 193 -3.07 22.03 -12.65
CA SER A 193 -2.73 22.31 -11.26
C SER A 193 -2.08 23.69 -11.22
N ARG A 194 -2.83 24.70 -10.79
CA ARG A 194 -2.27 25.97 -10.33
C ARG A 194 -1.51 25.62 -9.05
N ASN A 195 -0.23 25.31 -9.21
CA ASN A 195 0.74 25.36 -8.12
C ASN A 195 1.13 26.82 -7.90
#